data_AF-A0A914EBX2-F1
#
_entry.id   AF-A0A914EBX2-F1
#
_cell.length_a   1.000
_cell.length_b   1.000
_cell.length_c   1.000
_cell.angle_alpha   90.00
_cell.angle_beta   90.00
_cell.angle_gamma   90.00
#
_symmetry.space_group_name_H-M   'P 1'
#
loop_
_entity.id
_entity.type
_entity.pdbx_description
1 polymer ?
#
loop_
_entity_poly.entity_id
_entity_poly.type
_entity_poly.pdbx_seq_one_letter_code
_entity_poly.pdbx_strand_id
1 'polypeptide(L)'
;KYRKMAPTTKLGLLERLALNLGVVYRYHAAQFPRRKELLKNILLRELKPPTLAELPAIKRDFQALEKALQSQAYRNLTVKEALVYTAVFVEVICWFFVGEIIGRRNHTGYLVPSNYVSKKTRAEHAAIDPRDSNILPPVTPKYAKYE
;
A
#
# COMPACT_ATOMS: atom_id res chain seq x y z
N LYS A 1 18.50 -6.26 -58.77
CA LYS A 1 18.68 -7.40 -57.82
C LYS A 1 17.39 -7.50 -56.99
N TYR A 2 16.45 -8.38 -57.36
CA TYR A 2 15.14 -8.46 -56.70
C TYR A 2 15.27 -9.25 -55.39
N ARG A 3 15.00 -8.61 -54.25
CA ARG A 3 14.93 -9.29 -52.94
C ARG A 3 13.66 -10.15 -52.94
N LYS A 4 13.80 -11.47 -53.02
CA LYS A 4 12.69 -12.43 -52.86
C LYS A 4 11.96 -12.10 -51.56
N MET A 5 10.73 -11.62 -51.65
CA MET A 5 9.87 -11.45 -50.48
C MET A 5 9.41 -12.85 -50.03
N ALA A 6 9.52 -13.13 -48.74
CA ALA A 6 9.05 -14.38 -48.17
C ALA A 6 7.53 -14.55 -48.43
N PRO A 7 7.04 -15.79 -48.65
CA PRO A 7 5.62 -16.02 -48.88
C PRO A 7 4.81 -15.56 -47.65
N THR A 8 3.77 -14.77 -47.87
CA THR A 8 2.82 -14.36 -46.83
C THR A 8 1.91 -15.53 -46.46
N THR A 9 2.37 -16.38 -45.54
CA THR A 9 1.52 -17.36 -44.86
C THR A 9 0.40 -16.63 -44.13
N LYS A 10 -0.83 -17.19 -44.16
CA LYS A 10 -1.95 -16.65 -43.38
C LYS A 10 -1.63 -16.81 -41.89
N LEU A 11 -1.13 -15.75 -41.28
CA LEU A 11 -0.82 -15.70 -39.85
C LEU A 11 -2.07 -16.07 -39.04
N GLY A 12 -1.91 -16.99 -38.08
CA GLY A 12 -2.97 -17.34 -37.15
C GLY A 12 -3.38 -16.13 -36.29
N LEU A 13 -4.55 -16.21 -35.64
CA LEU A 13 -5.03 -15.15 -34.74
C LEU A 13 -4.03 -14.84 -33.62
N LEU A 14 -3.40 -15.86 -33.04
CA LEU A 14 -2.41 -15.71 -31.98
C LEU A 14 -1.10 -15.05 -32.45
N GLU A 15 -0.62 -15.36 -33.66
CA GLU A 15 0.55 -14.68 -34.23
C GLU A 15 0.27 -13.20 -34.50
N ARG A 16 -0.92 -12.87 -35.01
CA ARG A 16 -1.34 -11.47 -35.19
C ARG A 16 -1.41 -10.74 -33.86
N LEU A 17 -1.94 -11.37 -32.83
CA LEU A 17 -1.99 -10.81 -31.47
C LEU A 17 -0.57 -10.59 -30.93
N ALA A 18 0.32 -11.58 -31.03
CA ALA A 18 1.70 -11.49 -30.55
C ALA A 18 2.50 -10.40 -31.27
N LEU A 19 2.33 -10.25 -32.58
CA LEU A 19 2.97 -9.17 -33.35
C LEU A 19 2.46 -7.79 -32.92
N ASN A 20 1.14 -7.62 -32.77
CA ASN A 20 0.57 -6.37 -32.30
C ASN A 20 1.00 -6.03 -30.87
N LEU A 21 0.99 -7.00 -29.96
CA LEU A 21 1.50 -6.85 -28.59
C LEU A 21 2.99 -6.51 -28.59
N GLY A 22 3.78 -7.10 -29.48
CA GLY A 22 5.21 -6.79 -29.63
C GLY A 22 5.45 -5.34 -30.10
N VAL A 23 4.64 -4.83 -31.03
CA VAL A 23 4.69 -3.43 -31.47
C VAL A 23 4.32 -2.49 -30.32
N VAL A 24 3.23 -2.79 -29.61
CA VAL A 24 2.78 -2.01 -28.45
C VAL A 24 3.84 -2.04 -27.34
N TYR A 25 4.44 -3.19 -27.06
CA TYR A 25 5.50 -3.34 -26.06
C TYR A 25 6.71 -2.48 -26.40
N ARG A 26 7.22 -2.53 -27.63
CA ARG A 26 8.38 -1.73 -28.07
C ARG A 26 8.09 -0.23 -27.99
N TYR A 27 6.88 0.18 -28.38
CA TYR A 27 6.45 1.57 -28.25
C TYR A 27 6.48 2.02 -26.78
N HIS A 28 5.91 1.23 -25.87
CA HIS A 28 5.90 1.54 -24.44
C HIS A 28 7.30 1.48 -23.81
N ALA A 29 8.13 0.51 -24.20
CA ALA A 29 9.50 0.36 -23.72
C ALA A 29 10.37 1.58 -24.10
N ALA A 30 10.21 2.11 -25.32
CA ALA A 30 10.91 3.32 -25.75
C ALA A 30 10.47 4.58 -24.97
N GLN A 31 9.21 4.65 -24.53
CA GLN A 31 8.67 5.78 -23.76
C GLN A 31 8.91 5.67 -22.25
N PHE A 32 9.31 4.49 -21.77
CA PHE A 32 9.54 4.22 -20.36
C PHE A 32 10.61 5.11 -19.69
N PRO A 33 11.79 5.43 -20.30
CA PRO A 33 12.77 6.31 -19.67
C PRO A 33 12.22 7.71 -19.39
N ARG A 34 11.53 8.32 -20.37
CA ARG A 34 10.88 9.63 -20.19
C ARG A 34 9.82 9.61 -19.09
N ARG A 35 8.97 8.56 -19.04
CA ARG A 35 7.94 8.42 -18.01
C ARG A 35 8.55 8.23 -16.62
N LYS A 36 9.62 7.44 -16.51
CA LYS A 36 10.36 7.24 -15.27
C LYS A 36 10.98 8.53 -14.75
N GLU A 37 11.58 9.33 -15.62
CA GLU A 37 12.14 10.63 -15.25
C GLU A 37 11.06 11.58 -14.75
N LEU A 38 9.93 11.65 -15.46
CA LEU A 38 8.79 12.46 -15.04
C LEU A 38 8.24 12.01 -13.68
N LEU A 39 8.03 10.71 -13.49
CA LEU A 39 7.59 10.15 -12.22
C LEU A 39 8.60 10.41 -11.10
N LYS A 40 9.90 10.27 -11.37
CA LYS A 40 10.97 10.56 -10.41
C LYS A 40 10.95 12.03 -10.00
N ASN A 41 10.79 12.95 -10.95
CA ASN A 41 10.75 14.38 -10.66
C ASN A 41 9.53 14.78 -9.84
N ILE A 42 8.35 14.21 -10.14
CA ILE A 42 7.13 14.42 -9.36
C ILE A 42 7.30 13.85 -7.95
N LEU A 43 7.78 12.61 -7.83
CA LEU A 43 8.03 11.96 -6.54
C LEU A 43 9.00 12.78 -5.67
N LEU A 44 10.08 13.29 -6.26
CA LEU A 44 11.09 14.09 -5.55
C LEU A 44 10.60 15.49 -5.16
N ARG A 45 9.57 16.03 -5.82
CA ARG A 45 9.05 17.36 -5.52
C ARG A 45 7.91 17.31 -4.52
N GLU A 46 6.96 16.39 -4.73
CA GLU A 46 5.71 16.33 -3.96
C GLU A 46 5.81 15.44 -2.72
N LEU A 47 6.61 14.37 -2.76
CA LEU A 47 6.72 13.38 -1.67
C LEU A 47 8.03 13.49 -0.89
N LYS A 48 8.80 14.55 -1.12
CA LYS A 48 10.03 14.80 -0.37
C LYS A 48 9.67 15.15 1.08
N PRO A 49 10.42 14.62 2.06
CA PRO A 49 10.24 15.06 3.44
C PRO A 49 10.51 16.58 3.53
N PRO A 50 9.69 17.32 4.29
CA PRO A 50 9.79 18.76 4.38
C PRO A 50 11.16 19.19 4.89
N THR A 51 11.65 20.32 4.38
CA THR A 51 12.93 20.87 4.86
C THR A 51 12.73 21.63 6.18
N LEU A 52 13.78 21.74 7.00
CA LEU A 52 13.68 22.45 8.29
C LEU A 52 13.25 23.92 8.13
N ALA A 53 13.55 24.53 6.99
CA ALA A 53 13.16 25.89 6.64
C ALA A 53 11.64 26.05 6.40
N GLU A 54 10.94 24.98 6.06
CA GLU A 54 9.49 24.98 5.79
C GLU A 54 8.66 24.79 7.07
N LEU A 55 9.26 24.27 8.15
CA LEU A 55 8.57 24.04 9.43
C LEU A 55 7.86 25.28 10.00
N PRO A 56 8.45 26.51 9.96
CA PRO A 56 7.75 27.70 10.43
C PRO A 56 6.50 28.04 9.60
N ALA A 57 6.51 27.74 8.29
CA ALA A 57 5.33 27.95 7.44
C ALA A 57 4.22 26.96 7.80
N ILE A 58 4.55 25.67 7.94
CA ILE A 58 3.61 24.61 8.34
C ILE A 58 2.95 24.94 9.69
N LYS A 59 3.73 25.44 10.66
CA LYS A 59 3.20 25.86 11.97
C LYS A 59 2.21 27.03 11.84
N ARG A 60 2.48 27.99 10.96
CA ARG A 60 1.57 29.11 10.71
C ARG A 60 0.26 28.64 10.06
N ASP A 61 0.35 27.71 9.11
CA ASP A 61 -0.83 27.15 8.44
C ASP A 61 -1.71 26.37 9.43
N PHE A 62 -1.09 25.62 10.33
CA PHE A 62 -1.82 24.91 11.39
C PHE A 62 -2.53 25.89 12.35
N GLN A 63 -1.87 26.99 12.75
CA GLN A 63 -2.50 28.03 13.56
C GLN A 63 -3.67 28.72 12.83
N ALA A 64 -3.56 28.90 11.51
CA ALA A 64 -4.65 29.46 10.71
C ALA A 64 -5.85 28.49 10.66
N LEU A 65 -5.62 27.19 10.53
CA LEU A 65 -6.66 26.15 10.60
C LEU A 65 -7.35 26.14 11.97
N GLU A 66 -6.59 26.25 13.06
CA GLU A 66 -7.15 26.31 14.42
C GLU A 66 -8.09 27.51 14.58
N LYS A 67 -7.68 28.69 14.12
CA LYS A 67 -8.52 29.89 14.13
C LYS A 67 -9.77 29.74 13.28
N ALA A 68 -9.66 29.11 12.10
CA ALA A 68 -10.80 28.84 11.22
C ALA A 68 -11.81 27.87 11.87
N LEU A 69 -11.33 26.92 12.66
CA LEU A 69 -12.17 26.01 13.42
C LEU A 69 -12.88 26.72 14.57
N GLN A 70 -12.16 27.56 15.33
CA GLN A 70 -12.72 28.38 16.41
C GLN A 70 -13.79 29.34 15.89
N SER A 71 -13.56 29.98 14.74
CA SER A 71 -14.52 30.88 14.10
C SER A 71 -15.68 30.18 13.40
N GLN A 72 -15.72 28.83 13.43
CA GLN A 72 -16.76 28.01 12.78
C GLN A 72 -16.85 28.24 11.26
N ALA A 73 -15.74 28.64 10.61
CA ALA A 73 -15.70 28.94 9.19
C ALA A 73 -16.06 27.72 8.30
N TYR A 74 -15.90 26.51 8.82
CA TYR A 74 -16.23 25.26 8.13
C TYR A 74 -17.72 25.16 7.74
N ARG A 75 -18.61 25.94 8.37
CA ARG A 75 -20.04 25.98 8.03
C ARG A 75 -20.34 26.67 6.69
N ASN A 76 -19.41 27.50 6.21
CA ASN A 76 -19.55 28.25 4.97
C ASN A 76 -18.90 27.56 3.77
N LEU A 77 -18.37 26.34 3.95
CA LEU A 77 -17.70 25.60 2.88
C LEU A 77 -18.71 25.05 1.87
N THR A 78 -18.36 25.13 0.59
CA THR A 78 -19.12 24.45 -0.46
C THR A 78 -18.88 22.94 -0.42
N VAL A 79 -19.83 22.15 -0.93
CA VAL A 79 -19.71 20.69 -0.97
C VAL A 79 -18.47 20.24 -1.72
N LYS A 80 -18.09 20.95 -2.79
CA LYS A 80 -16.89 20.65 -3.58
C LYS A 80 -15.63 20.80 -2.75
N GLU A 81 -15.51 21.87 -1.98
CA GLU A 81 -14.35 22.12 -1.11
C GLU A 81 -14.27 21.10 0.02
N ALA A 82 -15.41 20.83 0.67
CA ALA A 82 -15.49 19.81 1.71
C ALA A 82 -15.04 18.43 1.21
N LEU A 83 -15.45 18.02 0.01
CA LEU A 83 -15.01 16.76 -0.59
C LEU A 83 -13.50 16.73 -0.86
N VAL A 84 -12.92 17.83 -1.34
CA VAL A 84 -11.46 17.91 -1.55
C VAL A 84 -10.71 17.78 -0.23
N TYR A 85 -11.12 18.51 0.81
CA TYR A 85 -10.46 18.45 2.12
C TYR A 85 -10.59 17.07 2.77
N THR A 86 -11.77 16.45 2.68
CA THR A 86 -11.97 15.09 3.21
C THR A 86 -11.15 14.06 2.44
N ALA A 87 -10.99 14.18 1.11
CA ALA A 87 -10.15 13.28 0.32
C ALA A 87 -8.67 13.37 0.74
N VAL A 88 -8.14 14.57 0.91
CA VAL A 88 -6.76 14.79 1.40
C VAL A 88 -6.61 14.26 2.84
N PHE A 89 -7.60 14.47 3.70
CA PHE A 89 -7.59 13.94 5.06
C PHE A 89 -7.51 12.40 5.09
N VAL A 90 -8.33 11.74 4.26
CA VAL A 90 -8.29 10.28 4.11
C VAL A 90 -6.94 9.82 3.56
N GLU A 91 -6.35 10.53 2.60
CA GLU A 91 -5.02 10.22 2.07
C GLU A 91 -3.95 10.22 3.17
N VAL A 92 -3.94 11.23 4.03
CA VAL A 92 -2.99 11.31 5.17
C VAL A 92 -3.17 10.13 6.13
N ILE A 93 -4.40 9.69 6.37
CA ILE A 93 -4.67 8.48 7.17
C ILE A 93 -4.17 7.22 6.46
N CYS A 94 -4.34 7.09 5.14
CA CYS A 94 -3.81 5.97 4.38
C CYS A 94 -2.28 5.88 4.48
N TRP A 95 -1.56 7.01 4.52
CA TRP A 95 -0.12 7.04 4.74
C TRP A 95 0.31 6.45 6.09
N PHE A 96 -0.51 6.59 7.13
CA PHE A 96 -0.26 5.91 8.41
C PHE A 96 -0.27 4.38 8.26
N PHE A 97 -1.25 3.83 7.53
CA PHE A 97 -1.33 2.37 7.29
C PHE A 97 -0.18 1.86 6.41
N VAL A 98 0.27 2.65 5.43
CA VAL A 98 1.49 2.32 4.66
C VAL A 98 2.69 2.23 5.59
N GLY A 99 2.81 3.17 6.54
CA GLY A 99 3.83 3.13 7.59
C GLY A 99 3.73 1.89 8.48
N GLU A 100 2.53 1.48 8.87
CA GLU A 100 2.29 0.26 9.66
C GLU A 100 2.70 -1.01 8.89
N ILE A 101 2.39 -1.10 7.60
CA ILE A 101 2.80 -2.23 6.74
C ILE A 101 4.33 -2.32 6.66
N ILE A 102 5.03 -1.19 6.48
CA ILE A 102 6.50 -1.15 6.49
C ILE A 102 7.05 -1.54 7.87
N GLY A 103 6.46 -1.02 8.95
CA GLY A 103 6.87 -1.33 10.33
C GLY A 103 6.70 -2.79 10.71
N ARG A 104 5.62 -3.44 10.25
CA ARG A 104 5.35 -4.87 10.47
C ARG A 104 6.12 -5.79 9.51
N ARG A 105 6.63 -5.25 8.39
CA ARG A 105 7.27 -6.00 7.30
C ARG A 105 6.41 -7.13 6.72
N ASN A 106 5.09 -7.00 6.82
CA ASN A 106 4.13 -7.97 6.29
C ASN A 106 2.90 -7.24 5.73
N HIS A 107 2.42 -7.69 4.57
CA HIS A 107 1.25 -7.11 3.91
C HIS A 107 -0.06 -7.52 4.58
N THR A 108 -0.11 -8.72 5.20
CA THR A 108 -1.34 -9.28 5.78
C THR A 108 -1.13 -9.82 7.19
N GLY A 109 -1.70 -9.14 8.18
CA GLY A 109 -1.69 -9.58 9.58
C GLY A 109 -0.30 -9.54 10.24
N TYR A 110 -0.26 -9.80 11.54
CA TYR A 110 1.00 -10.04 12.25
C TYR A 110 1.47 -11.47 11.98
N LEU A 111 2.78 -11.65 11.85
CA LEU A 111 3.41 -12.97 11.84
C LEU A 111 3.25 -13.60 13.23
N VAL A 112 2.15 -14.33 13.42
CA VAL A 112 1.89 -15.11 14.63
C VAL A 112 2.34 -16.54 14.34
N PRO A 113 3.34 -17.08 15.06
CA PRO A 113 3.68 -18.48 14.96
C PRO A 113 2.44 -19.34 15.23
N SER A 114 2.25 -20.44 14.50
CA SER A 114 1.11 -21.34 14.72
C SER A 114 1.02 -21.85 16.17
N ASN A 115 2.12 -21.82 16.92
CA ASN A 115 2.21 -22.27 18.31
C ASN A 115 2.04 -21.12 19.32
N TYR A 116 1.60 -19.93 18.87
CA TYR A 116 1.38 -18.80 19.76
C TYR A 116 0.19 -19.07 20.68
N VAL A 117 0.46 -19.24 21.97
CA VAL A 117 -0.54 -19.28 23.04
C VAL A 117 -0.48 -17.95 23.77
N SER A 118 -1.62 -17.29 23.93
CA SER A 118 -1.69 -16.00 24.63
C SER A 118 -1.23 -16.14 26.09
N LYS A 119 -0.64 -15.08 26.67
CA LYS A 119 -0.20 -15.10 28.08
C LYS A 119 -1.35 -15.43 29.05
N LYS A 120 -2.57 -15.00 28.73
CA LYS A 120 -3.78 -15.30 29.51
C LYS A 120 -4.11 -16.78 29.49
N THR A 121 -4.13 -17.39 28.30
CA THR A 121 -4.38 -18.83 28.12
C THR A 121 -3.30 -19.69 28.79
N ARG A 122 -2.03 -19.26 28.79
CA ARG A 122 -0.96 -19.93 29.55
C ARG A 122 -1.16 -19.84 31.07
N ALA A 123 -1.59 -18.70 31.58
CA ALA A 123 -1.86 -18.51 33.00
C ALA A 123 -3.07 -19.32 33.47
N GLU A 124 -4.13 -19.39 32.66
CA GLU A 124 -5.31 -20.24 32.89
C GLU A 124 -4.92 -21.73 32.91
N HIS A 125 -4.12 -22.20 31.94
CA HIS A 125 -3.61 -23.58 31.94
C HIS A 125 -2.74 -23.91 33.16
N ALA A 126 -1.95 -22.96 33.65
CA ALA A 126 -1.08 -23.16 34.81
C ALA A 126 -1.86 -23.17 36.15
N ALA A 127 -3.04 -22.54 36.18
CA ALA A 127 -3.92 -22.50 37.36
C ALA A 127 -4.81 -23.74 37.49
N ILE A 128 -4.87 -24.59 36.46
CA ILE A 128 -5.69 -25.82 36.45
C ILE A 128 -4.87 -26.96 37.08
N ASP A 129 -5.45 -27.62 38.09
CA ASP A 129 -4.86 -28.80 38.73
C ASP A 129 -4.72 -29.93 37.69
N PRO A 130 -3.56 -30.62 37.61
CA PRO A 130 -3.33 -31.72 36.67
C PRO A 130 -4.37 -32.86 36.72
N ARG A 131 -5.18 -32.95 37.79
CA ARG A 131 -6.28 -33.93 37.95
C ARG A 131 -7.53 -33.64 37.10
N ASP A 132 -7.69 -32.41 36.63
CA ASP A 132 -8.86 -31.94 35.86
C ASP A 132 -8.60 -31.80 34.35
N SER A 133 -7.51 -32.42 33.86
CA SER A 133 -7.00 -32.32 32.48
C SER A 133 -7.96 -32.74 31.36
N ASN A 134 -9.13 -33.33 31.70
CA ASN A 134 -10.17 -33.73 30.75
C ASN A 134 -11.15 -32.61 30.36
N ILE A 135 -11.04 -31.41 30.96
CA ILE A 135 -12.04 -30.34 30.80
C ILE A 135 -11.70 -29.36 29.66
N LEU A 136 -10.45 -29.32 29.18
CA LEU A 136 -10.03 -28.42 28.09
C LEU A 136 -9.64 -29.18 26.82
N PRO A 137 -9.95 -28.64 25.62
CA PRO A 137 -9.47 -29.22 24.38
C PRO A 137 -7.93 -29.24 24.36
N PRO A 138 -7.31 -30.32 23.83
CA PRO A 138 -5.86 -30.44 23.81
C PRO A 138 -5.21 -29.29 23.03
N VAL A 139 -4.16 -28.69 23.59
CA VAL A 139 -3.34 -27.67 22.91
C VAL A 139 -2.48 -28.38 21.85
N THR A 140 -3.07 -28.73 20.72
CA THR A 140 -2.33 -29.33 19.60
C THR A 140 -1.70 -28.24 18.75
N PRO A 141 -0.37 -28.20 18.56
CA PRO A 141 0.25 -27.37 17.53
C PRO A 141 -0.08 -28.00 16.17
N LYS A 142 -1.07 -27.46 15.47
CA LYS A 142 -1.61 -28.08 14.24
C LYS A 142 -0.67 -28.00 13.01
N TYR A 143 0.47 -27.32 13.10
CA TYR A 143 1.42 -27.17 12.00
C TYR A 143 2.87 -27.20 12.51
N ALA A 144 3.40 -28.39 12.81
CA ALA A 144 4.79 -28.60 13.23
C ALA A 144 5.72 -29.08 12.11
N LYS A 145 5.32 -29.04 10.83
CA LYS A 145 6.16 -29.57 9.73
C LYS A 145 5.95 -28.82 8.43
N TYR A 146 6.68 -27.72 8.22
CA TYR A 146 7.11 -27.29 6.88
C TYR A 146 8.48 -26.61 7.08
N GLU A 147 9.54 -27.42 7.03
CA GLU A 147 10.91 -26.96 6.73
C GLU A 147 11.00 -26.44 5.29
#